data_AF-A0AAR5PXJ4-F1
#
_entry.id   AF-A0AAR5PXJ4-F1
#
_cell.length_a   1.000
_cell.length_b   1.000
_cell.length_c   1.000
_cell.angle_alpha   90.00
_cell.angle_beta   90.00
_cell.angle_gamma   90.00
#
_symmetry.space_group_name_H-M   'P 1'
#
loop_
_entity.id
_entity.type
_entity.pdbx_description
1 polymer ?
#
loop_
_entity_poly.entity_id
_entity_poly.type
_entity_poly.pdbx_seq_one_letter_code
_entity_poly.pdbx_strand_id
1 'polypeptide(L)'
;MSDKVNENCEEFEQMVSAQCEALILAIQARRDKLIECIRQDKEVRVRALKEQVTTCTSRLQQTTALLQFCIEALKETDSSAFLQVGAMLISRVANTDHSWHKEWTAPRVSPHFDLTLDDKSVMKAIEQLNFIQMKPYIDGEERVPAGKSAWKCQATHGNDYLNACFIYLHCLFFFWRDLWGFDE
;
A
#
# COMPACT_ATOMS: atom_id res chain seq x y z
N MET A 1 41.46 31.55 -16.77
CA MET A 1 40.23 31.97 -16.06
C MET A 1 38.99 31.38 -16.69
N SER A 2 38.87 31.37 -18.02
CA SER A 2 37.78 30.67 -18.73
C SER A 2 37.70 29.18 -18.37
N ASP A 3 38.83 28.48 -18.30
CA ASP A 3 38.84 27.02 -18.04
C ASP A 3 38.29 26.64 -16.66
N LYS A 4 38.61 27.42 -15.61
CA LYS A 4 38.08 27.21 -14.25
C LYS A 4 36.58 27.47 -14.13
N VAL A 5 36.04 28.37 -14.96
CA VAL A 5 34.60 28.63 -15.01
C VAL A 5 33.89 27.49 -15.71
N ASN A 6 34.49 26.94 -16.77
CA ASN A 6 33.97 25.80 -17.50
C ASN A 6 33.95 24.52 -16.65
N GLU A 7 35.05 24.23 -15.95
CA GLU A 7 35.16 23.09 -15.02
C GLU A 7 34.11 23.16 -13.89
N ASN A 8 33.91 24.34 -13.29
CA ASN A 8 32.88 24.54 -12.26
C ASN A 8 31.44 24.39 -12.81
N CYS A 9 31.22 24.79 -14.07
CA CYS A 9 29.93 24.58 -14.75
C CYS A 9 29.66 23.09 -14.96
N GLU A 10 30.65 22.37 -15.49
CA GLU A 10 30.58 20.93 -15.72
C GLU A 10 30.35 20.16 -14.41
N GLU A 11 31.07 20.50 -13.34
CA GLU A 11 30.86 19.90 -12.01
C GLU A 11 29.45 20.16 -11.47
N PHE A 12 28.92 21.37 -11.66
CA PHE A 12 27.58 21.71 -11.21
C PHE A 12 26.49 20.99 -12.02
N GLU A 13 26.64 20.91 -13.33
CA GLU A 13 25.74 20.14 -14.21
C GLU A 13 25.73 18.66 -13.83
N GLN A 14 26.90 18.07 -13.57
CA GLN A 14 27.00 16.69 -13.10
C GLN A 14 26.30 16.49 -11.75
N MET A 15 26.44 17.45 -10.83
CA MET A 15 25.78 17.40 -9.53
C MET A 15 24.25 17.47 -9.64
N VAL A 16 23.72 18.39 -10.47
CA VAL A 16 22.28 18.50 -10.71
C VAL A 16 21.74 17.24 -11.39
N SER A 17 22.46 16.73 -12.39
CA SER A 17 22.12 15.48 -13.07
C SER A 17 22.06 14.31 -12.07
N ALA A 18 23.06 14.17 -11.21
CA ALA A 18 23.09 13.13 -10.18
C ALA A 18 21.93 13.23 -9.18
N GLN A 19 21.51 14.45 -8.79
CA GLN A 19 20.36 14.65 -7.91
C GLN A 19 19.05 14.26 -8.59
N CYS A 20 18.85 14.62 -9.85
CA CYS A 20 17.68 14.22 -10.64
C CYS A 20 17.61 12.71 -10.83
N GLU A 21 18.73 12.06 -11.14
CA GLU A 21 18.82 10.60 -11.23
C GLU A 21 18.44 9.91 -9.91
N ALA A 22 18.90 10.45 -8.78
CA ALA A 22 18.51 9.93 -7.46
C ALA A 22 17.00 10.03 -7.22
N LEU A 23 16.35 11.12 -7.64
CA LEU A 23 14.89 11.27 -7.56
C LEU A 23 14.16 10.28 -8.47
N ILE A 24 14.65 10.05 -9.69
CA ILE A 24 14.09 9.06 -10.63
C ILE A 24 14.13 7.66 -10.00
N LEU A 25 15.28 7.27 -9.45
CA LEU A 25 15.43 5.97 -8.78
C LEU A 25 14.48 5.83 -7.58
N ALA A 26 14.30 6.90 -6.80
CA ALA A 26 13.36 6.89 -5.68
C ALA A 26 11.90 6.68 -6.13
N ILE A 27 11.48 7.33 -7.22
CA ILE A 27 10.15 7.15 -7.81
C ILE A 27 9.97 5.73 -8.36
N GLN A 28 10.97 5.19 -9.06
CA GLN A 28 10.94 3.81 -9.55
C GLN A 28 10.83 2.80 -8.40
N ALA A 29 11.60 2.97 -7.33
CA ALA A 29 11.50 2.13 -6.15
C ALA A 29 10.12 2.24 -5.47
N ARG A 30 9.51 3.42 -5.43
CA ARG A 30 8.15 3.60 -4.90
C ARG A 30 7.10 2.91 -5.76
N ARG A 31 7.19 3.03 -7.10
CA ARG A 31 6.34 2.31 -8.06
C ARG A 31 6.38 0.81 -7.79
N ASP A 32 7.57 0.24 -7.65
CA ASP A 32 7.72 -1.20 -7.47
C ASP A 32 7.08 -1.68 -6.16
N LYS A 33 7.20 -0.90 -5.08
CA LYS A 33 6.50 -1.16 -3.81
C LYS A 33 4.96 -1.11 -3.94
N LEU A 34 4.43 -0.14 -4.70
CA LEU A 34 2.98 -0.03 -4.93
C LEU A 34 2.46 -1.22 -5.74
N ILE A 35 3.19 -1.63 -6.77
CA ILE A 35 2.86 -2.83 -7.56
C ILE A 35 2.89 -4.08 -6.70
N GLU A 36 3.88 -4.20 -5.83
CA GLU A 36 3.99 -5.34 -4.92
C GLU A 36 2.82 -5.39 -3.93
N CYS A 37 2.38 -4.25 -3.40
CA CYS A 37 1.18 -4.17 -2.57
C CYS A 37 -0.07 -4.67 -3.31
N ILE A 38 -0.26 -4.27 -4.57
CA ILE A 38 -1.38 -4.75 -5.41
C ILE A 38 -1.29 -6.27 -5.63
N ARG A 39 -0.09 -6.80 -5.86
CA ARG A 39 0.13 -8.25 -6.05
C ARG A 39 -0.20 -9.03 -4.78
N GLN A 40 0.23 -8.55 -3.62
CA GLN A 40 -0.07 -9.17 -2.33
C GLN A 40 -1.57 -9.18 -2.03
N ASP A 41 -2.26 -8.06 -2.26
CA ASP A 41 -3.72 -7.99 -2.10
C ASP A 41 -4.42 -8.98 -3.05
N LYS A 42 -4.01 -9.03 -4.32
CA LYS A 42 -4.50 -10.03 -5.27
C LYS A 42 -4.30 -11.46 -4.75
N GLU A 43 -3.11 -11.80 -4.25
CA GLU A 43 -2.83 -13.14 -3.76
C GLU A 43 -3.70 -13.52 -2.56
N VAL A 44 -3.90 -12.61 -1.62
CA VAL A 44 -4.79 -12.80 -0.47
C VAL A 44 -6.23 -13.05 -0.93
N ARG A 45 -6.74 -12.22 -1.85
CA ARG A 45 -8.10 -12.37 -2.40
C ARG A 45 -8.27 -13.69 -3.16
N VAL A 46 -7.31 -14.04 -4.01
CA VAL A 46 -7.34 -15.31 -4.76
C VAL A 46 -7.30 -16.51 -3.81
N ARG A 47 -6.47 -16.46 -2.76
CA ARG A 47 -6.42 -17.53 -1.75
C ARG A 47 -7.76 -17.68 -1.05
N ALA A 48 -8.36 -16.58 -0.58
CA ALA A 48 -9.67 -16.60 0.07
C ALA A 48 -10.77 -17.16 -0.85
N LEU A 49 -10.79 -16.77 -2.13
CA LEU A 49 -11.75 -17.34 -3.10
C LEU A 49 -11.54 -18.84 -3.33
N LYS A 50 -10.29 -19.31 -3.42
CA LYS A 50 -9.98 -20.75 -3.56
C LYS A 50 -10.41 -21.55 -2.33
N GLU A 51 -10.23 -21.00 -1.13
CA GLU A 51 -10.71 -21.60 0.11
C GLU A 51 -12.23 -21.70 0.11
N GLN A 52 -12.93 -20.63 -0.31
CA GLN A 52 -14.40 -20.67 -0.45
C GLN A 52 -14.87 -21.73 -1.45
N VAL A 53 -14.20 -21.87 -2.60
CA VAL A 53 -14.50 -22.93 -3.57
C VAL A 53 -14.31 -24.31 -2.95
N THR A 54 -13.22 -24.51 -2.21
CA THR A 54 -12.94 -25.79 -1.53
C THR A 54 -14.03 -26.11 -0.49
N THR A 55 -14.40 -25.14 0.35
CA THR A 55 -15.47 -25.31 1.35
C THR A 55 -16.81 -25.63 0.69
N CYS A 56 -17.19 -24.88 -0.34
CA CYS A 56 -18.44 -25.11 -1.08
C CYS A 56 -18.45 -26.50 -1.74
N THR A 57 -17.33 -26.92 -2.33
CA THR A 57 -17.17 -28.24 -2.96
C THR A 57 -17.29 -29.37 -1.96
N SER A 58 -16.61 -29.27 -0.81
CA SER A 58 -16.70 -30.27 0.26
C SER A 58 -18.13 -30.40 0.80
N ARG A 59 -18.83 -29.28 0.95
CA ARG A 59 -20.23 -29.27 1.37
C ARG A 59 -21.15 -29.88 0.33
N LEU A 60 -20.96 -29.55 -0.95
CA LEU A 60 -21.71 -30.17 -2.05
C LEU A 60 -21.53 -31.70 -2.06
N GLN A 61 -20.31 -32.18 -1.85
CA GLN A 61 -20.03 -33.61 -1.74
C GLN A 61 -20.74 -34.24 -0.53
N GLN A 62 -20.69 -33.58 0.63
CA GLN A 62 -21.34 -34.06 1.85
C GLN A 62 -22.87 -34.16 1.68
N THR A 63 -23.51 -33.12 1.12
CA THR A 63 -24.96 -33.13 0.88
C THR A 63 -25.36 -34.13 -0.19
N THR A 64 -24.54 -34.29 -1.24
CA THR A 64 -24.77 -35.31 -2.28
C THR A 64 -24.69 -36.72 -1.71
N ALA A 65 -23.68 -37.02 -0.89
CA ALA A 65 -23.56 -38.32 -0.23
C ALA A 65 -24.73 -38.58 0.74
N LEU A 66 -25.18 -37.56 1.46
CA LEU A 66 -26.35 -37.66 2.32
C LEU A 66 -27.63 -37.94 1.53
N LEU A 67 -27.83 -37.26 0.39
CA LEU A 67 -28.94 -37.53 -0.52
C LEU A 67 -28.91 -38.98 -1.03
N GLN A 68 -27.75 -39.48 -1.45
CA GLN A 68 -27.59 -40.87 -1.86
C GLN A 68 -27.91 -41.85 -0.73
N PHE A 69 -27.48 -41.56 0.50
CA PHE A 69 -27.79 -42.38 1.65
C PHE A 69 -29.29 -42.38 1.98
N CYS A 70 -29.96 -41.23 1.86
CA CYS A 70 -31.42 -41.15 1.97
C CYS A 70 -32.12 -41.99 0.90
N ILE A 71 -31.66 -41.93 -0.35
CA ILE A 71 -32.21 -42.72 -1.46
C ILE A 71 -32.05 -44.22 -1.19
N GLU A 72 -30.90 -44.65 -0.67
CA GLU A 72 -30.68 -46.06 -0.36
C GLU A 72 -31.54 -46.53 0.81
N ALA A 73 -31.68 -45.71 1.85
CA ALA A 73 -32.55 -46.03 2.98
C ALA A 73 -34.03 -46.19 2.56
N LEU A 74 -34.50 -45.44 1.55
CA LEU A 74 -35.85 -45.60 0.99
C LEU A 74 -36.07 -46.95 0.29
N LYS A 75 -35.01 -47.70 -0.03
CA LYS A 75 -35.11 -49.04 -0.61
C LYS A 75 -35.21 -50.15 0.45
N GLU A 76 -35.07 -49.81 1.73
CA GLU A 76 -35.14 -50.79 2.81
C GLU A 76 -36.52 -51.43 2.89
N THR A 77 -36.55 -52.76 2.93
CA THR A 77 -37.80 -53.54 2.83
C THR A 77 -38.33 -53.94 4.20
N ASP A 78 -37.45 -54.06 5.20
CA ASP A 78 -37.86 -54.30 6.58
C ASP A 78 -38.34 -53.00 7.25
N SER A 79 -39.59 -52.99 7.70
CA SER A 79 -40.21 -51.80 8.28
C SER A 79 -39.55 -51.35 9.59
N SER A 80 -38.99 -52.27 10.37
CA SER A 80 -38.34 -51.94 11.64
C SER A 80 -36.95 -51.32 11.41
N ALA A 81 -36.18 -51.87 10.48
CA ALA A 81 -34.89 -51.34 10.04
C ALA A 81 -35.04 -49.96 9.37
N PHE A 82 -36.05 -49.79 8.51
CA PHE A 82 -36.34 -48.51 7.87
C PHE A 82 -36.60 -47.40 8.89
N LEU A 83 -37.46 -47.64 9.89
CA LEU A 83 -37.77 -46.65 10.93
C LEU A 83 -36.54 -46.30 11.78
N GLN A 84 -35.69 -47.28 12.09
CA GLN A 84 -34.46 -47.07 12.84
C GLN A 84 -33.47 -46.18 12.08
N VAL A 85 -33.23 -46.47 10.79
CA VAL A 85 -32.33 -45.68 9.94
C VAL A 85 -32.92 -44.30 9.63
N GLY A 86 -34.23 -44.22 9.40
CA GLY A 86 -34.95 -42.98 9.12
C GLY A 86 -34.85 -41.94 10.25
N ALA A 87 -35.00 -42.37 11.50
CA ALA A 87 -34.86 -41.46 12.66
C ALA A 87 -33.44 -40.85 12.75
N MET A 88 -32.40 -41.65 12.48
CA MET A 88 -31.02 -41.17 12.46
C MET A 88 -30.76 -40.21 11.28
N LEU A 89 -31.33 -40.51 10.12
CA LEU A 89 -31.23 -39.69 8.92
C LEU A 89 -31.84 -38.29 9.11
N ILE A 90 -33.03 -38.20 9.71
CA ILE A 90 -33.69 -36.92 10.00
C ILE A 90 -32.78 -36.01 10.82
N SER A 91 -32.17 -36.56 11.89
CA SER A 91 -31.23 -35.81 12.73
C SER A 91 -29.99 -35.37 11.93
N ARG A 92 -29.41 -36.25 11.11
CA ARG A 92 -28.24 -35.93 10.28
C ARG A 92 -28.55 -34.85 9.23
N VAL A 93 -29.71 -34.90 8.59
CA VAL A 93 -30.17 -33.87 7.64
C VAL A 93 -30.32 -32.53 8.34
N ALA A 94 -31.03 -32.49 9.47
CA ALA A 94 -31.22 -31.26 10.25
C ALA A 94 -29.88 -30.64 10.71
N ASN A 95 -28.93 -31.47 11.17
CA ASN A 95 -27.61 -31.01 11.58
C ASN A 95 -26.78 -30.47 10.39
N THR A 96 -26.87 -31.12 9.22
CA THR A 96 -26.18 -30.68 8.01
C THR A 96 -26.73 -29.34 7.52
N ASP A 97 -28.05 -29.17 7.55
CA ASP A 97 -28.74 -27.92 7.21
C ASP A 97 -28.39 -26.78 8.16
N HIS A 98 -28.39 -27.05 9.47
CA HIS A 98 -28.01 -26.04 10.47
C HIS A 98 -26.54 -25.63 10.33
N SER A 99 -25.63 -26.59 10.08
CA SER A 99 -24.21 -26.32 9.82
C SER A 99 -24.02 -25.48 8.56
N TRP A 100 -24.81 -25.72 7.50
CA TRP A 100 -24.79 -24.92 6.28
C TRP A 100 -25.13 -23.46 6.56
N HIS A 101 -26.25 -23.20 7.24
CA HIS A 101 -26.68 -21.83 7.55
C HIS A 101 -25.72 -21.07 8.47
N LYS A 102 -25.04 -21.78 9.37
CA LYS A 102 -24.06 -21.18 10.29
C LYS A 102 -22.74 -20.81 9.60
N GLU A 103 -22.30 -21.60 8.63
CA GLU A 103 -21.00 -21.43 7.98
C GLU A 103 -21.07 -20.68 6.66
N TRP A 104 -22.22 -20.70 5.99
CA TRP A 104 -22.42 -19.95 4.76
C TRP A 104 -22.34 -18.45 5.03
N THR A 105 -21.29 -17.85 4.49
CA THR A 105 -21.07 -16.41 4.49
C THR A 105 -20.86 -16.00 3.04
N ALA A 106 -21.49 -14.90 2.61
CA ALA A 106 -21.32 -14.36 1.27
C ALA A 106 -19.82 -14.19 0.92
N PRO A 107 -19.45 -14.12 -0.37
CA PRO A 107 -18.06 -13.98 -0.78
C PRO A 107 -17.34 -12.89 0.02
N ARG A 108 -16.32 -13.27 0.80
CA ARG A 108 -15.68 -12.36 1.77
C ARG A 108 -14.77 -11.31 1.11
N VAL A 109 -14.61 -11.40 -0.21
CA VAL A 109 -13.69 -10.58 -1.01
C VAL A 109 -14.32 -10.24 -2.36
N SER A 110 -14.30 -8.94 -2.68
CA SER A 110 -14.73 -8.42 -3.99
C SER A 110 -13.67 -8.70 -5.06
N PRO A 111 -14.08 -9.05 -6.30
CA PRO A 111 -13.15 -9.21 -7.43
C PRO A 111 -12.62 -7.86 -7.96
N HIS A 112 -13.18 -6.72 -7.53
CA HIS A 112 -12.78 -5.39 -8.01
C HIS A 112 -11.69 -4.77 -7.13
N PHE A 113 -10.68 -4.15 -7.77
CA PHE A 113 -9.64 -3.38 -7.10
C PHE A 113 -10.04 -1.91 -7.05
N ASP A 114 -10.66 -1.49 -5.95
CA ASP A 114 -11.05 -0.09 -5.72
C ASP A 114 -9.88 0.70 -5.09
N LEU A 115 -8.75 0.73 -5.78
CA LEU A 115 -7.55 1.46 -5.35
C LEU A 115 -7.39 2.73 -6.18
N THR A 116 -7.24 3.88 -5.51
CA THR A 116 -6.96 5.17 -6.16
C THR A 116 -5.56 5.62 -5.77
N LEU A 117 -4.71 5.84 -6.78
CA LEU A 117 -3.40 6.46 -6.59
C LEU A 117 -3.56 7.99 -6.69
N ASP A 118 -3.07 8.72 -5.69
CA ASP A 118 -2.95 10.19 -5.76
C ASP A 118 -1.50 10.58 -6.04
N ASP A 119 -1.24 11.01 -7.27
CA ASP A 119 0.06 11.46 -7.75
C ASP A 119 0.22 12.98 -7.76
N LYS A 120 -0.86 13.73 -7.49
CA LYS A 120 -0.91 15.19 -7.65
C LYS A 120 0.09 15.93 -6.77
N SER A 121 0.27 15.46 -5.54
CA SER A 121 1.23 16.05 -4.59
C SER A 121 2.68 15.91 -5.06
N VAL A 122 3.02 14.75 -5.63
CA VAL A 122 4.35 14.45 -6.18
C VAL A 122 4.60 15.26 -7.44
N MET A 123 3.61 15.36 -8.33
CA MET A 123 3.70 16.20 -9.53
C MET A 123 3.96 17.66 -9.19
N LYS A 124 3.21 18.21 -8.23
CA LYS A 124 3.42 19.59 -7.76
C LYS A 124 4.82 19.79 -7.18
N ALA A 125 5.36 18.81 -6.45
CA ALA A 125 6.71 18.88 -5.91
C ALA A 125 7.78 18.89 -7.02
N ILE A 126 7.57 18.14 -8.10
CA ILE A 126 8.46 18.14 -9.27
C ILE A 126 8.41 19.49 -9.98
N GLU A 127 7.23 20.07 -10.18
CA GLU A 127 7.07 21.41 -10.79
C GLU A 127 7.74 22.52 -9.97
N GLN A 128 7.80 22.34 -8.65
CA GLN A 128 8.40 23.28 -7.72
C GLN A 128 9.90 23.07 -7.50
N LEU A 129 10.51 22.06 -8.14
CA LEU A 129 11.94 21.76 -8.01
C LEU A 129 12.78 22.88 -8.64
N ASN A 130 13.39 23.72 -7.80
CA ASN A 130 14.15 24.90 -8.22
C ASN A 130 15.40 25.10 -7.36
N PHE A 131 16.36 25.89 -7.87
CA PHE A 131 17.55 26.27 -7.11
C PHE A 131 17.22 27.23 -5.97
N ILE A 132 17.74 26.95 -4.78
CA ILE A 132 17.45 27.74 -3.56
C ILE A 132 18.54 28.80 -3.30
N GLN A 133 19.73 28.66 -3.91
CA GLN A 133 20.86 29.57 -3.71
C GLN A 133 21.50 29.98 -5.05
N MET A 134 21.23 31.22 -5.49
CA MET A 134 22.02 31.90 -6.53
C MET A 134 23.01 32.81 -5.82
N LYS A 135 24.30 32.45 -5.75
CA LYS A 135 25.33 33.39 -5.28
C LYS A 135 25.41 34.54 -6.30
N PRO A 136 25.26 35.82 -5.91
CA PRO A 136 25.41 36.93 -6.84
C PRO A 136 26.84 36.93 -7.41
N TYR A 137 26.96 37.15 -8.71
CA TYR A 137 28.24 37.47 -9.35
C TYR A 137 28.62 38.88 -8.92
N ILE A 138 29.57 39.00 -7.99
CA ILE A 138 30.22 40.29 -7.69
C ILE A 138 31.42 40.39 -8.62
N ASP A 139 31.35 41.35 -9.54
CA ASP A 139 32.40 41.61 -10.51
C ASP A 139 33.69 42.00 -9.77
N GLY A 140 34.75 41.19 -9.90
CA GLY A 140 36.08 41.49 -9.37
C GLY A 140 36.54 40.78 -8.08
N GLU A 141 35.76 39.92 -7.44
CA GLU A 141 36.28 39.07 -6.33
C GLU A 141 36.46 37.61 -6.74
N GLU A 142 37.65 37.07 -6.44
CA GLU A 142 37.98 35.65 -6.62
C GLU A 142 36.98 34.80 -5.81
N ARG A 143 36.37 33.80 -6.47
CA ARG A 143 35.45 32.85 -5.83
C ARG A 143 36.23 32.04 -4.79
N VAL A 144 36.28 32.53 -3.55
CA VAL A 144 36.73 31.74 -2.42
C VAL A 144 35.66 30.68 -2.11
N PRO A 145 36.05 29.41 -1.85
CA PRO A 145 35.15 28.45 -1.25
C PRO A 145 34.59 29.08 0.03
N ALA A 146 33.31 28.87 0.33
CA ALA A 146 32.68 29.46 1.51
C ALA A 146 33.42 29.01 2.77
N GLY A 147 34.44 29.78 3.17
CA GLY A 147 35.04 29.71 4.48
C GLY A 147 33.93 29.94 5.50
N LYS A 148 34.00 29.21 6.61
CA LYS A 148 32.96 29.05 7.64
C LYS A 148 32.48 30.35 8.33
N SER A 149 32.75 31.54 7.81
CA SER A 149 32.47 32.83 8.46
C SER A 149 31.60 33.80 7.66
N ALA A 150 31.12 33.48 6.46
CA ALA A 150 30.20 34.36 5.72
C ALA A 150 28.71 34.07 6.06
N TRP A 151 28.39 33.95 7.35
CA TRP A 151 27.03 33.97 7.87
C TRP A 151 26.75 35.36 8.43
N LYS A 152 26.47 36.31 7.55
CA LYS A 152 25.74 37.51 7.97
C LYS A 152 24.60 37.71 7.00
N CYS A 153 23.47 37.13 7.38
CA CYS A 153 22.17 37.39 6.79
C CYS A 153 21.95 38.90 6.78
N GLN A 154 21.95 39.51 5.59
CA GLN A 154 21.34 40.82 5.40
C GLN A 154 19.82 40.60 5.30
N ALA A 155 19.22 40.24 6.43
CA ALA A 155 17.79 40.32 6.64
C ALA A 155 17.48 41.68 7.26
N THR A 156 17.11 42.64 6.42
CA THR A 156 16.46 43.89 6.81
C THR A 156 15.32 44.04 5.81
N HIS A 157 14.05 43.74 6.10
CA HIS A 157 13.24 44.06 7.27
C HIS A 157 12.04 43.08 7.32
N GLY A 158 11.59 42.71 8.53
CA GLY A 158 10.19 42.32 8.75
C GLY A 158 9.92 40.87 9.13
N ASN A 159 10.33 40.48 10.34
CA ASN A 159 9.57 39.61 11.25
C ASN A 159 9.18 38.18 10.76
N ASP A 160 10.14 37.26 10.69
CA ASP A 160 9.84 35.82 10.52
C ASP A 160 10.88 34.91 11.20
N TYR A 161 11.10 35.09 12.51
CA TYR A 161 11.90 34.15 13.31
C TYR A 161 11.08 33.02 13.94
N LEU A 162 9.78 32.94 13.64
CA LEU A 162 8.91 31.84 14.10
C LEU A 162 8.58 30.83 12.98
N ASN A 163 8.72 31.18 11.70
CA ASN A 163 8.32 30.31 10.59
C ASN A 163 9.37 29.25 10.19
N ALA A 164 10.67 29.54 10.35
CA ALA A 164 11.72 28.58 9.97
C ALA A 164 11.81 27.38 10.95
N CYS A 165 11.54 27.59 12.24
CA CYS A 165 11.39 26.48 13.19
C CYS A 165 10.09 25.71 12.97
N PHE A 166 9.00 26.37 12.53
CA PHE A 166 7.73 25.71 12.27
C PHE A 166 7.78 24.73 11.10
N ILE A 167 8.52 25.04 10.02
CA ILE A 167 8.60 24.14 8.86
C ILE A 167 9.40 22.87 9.19
N TYR A 168 10.48 22.98 9.97
CA TYR A 168 11.24 21.79 10.40
C TYR A 168 10.49 20.96 11.45
N LEU A 169 9.80 21.59 12.41
CA LEU A 169 8.99 20.85 13.38
C LEU A 169 7.74 20.23 12.76
N HIS A 170 7.09 20.87 11.78
CA HIS A 170 5.86 20.35 11.17
C HIS A 170 6.14 19.18 10.23
N CYS A 171 7.28 19.18 9.52
CA CYS A 171 7.71 18.03 8.72
C CYS A 171 8.12 16.83 9.58
N LEU A 172 8.76 17.06 10.74
CA LEU A 172 9.06 15.98 11.69
C LEU A 172 7.80 15.47 12.40
N PHE A 173 6.83 16.35 12.72
CA PHE A 173 5.58 15.96 13.39
C PHE A 173 4.66 15.15 12.46
N PHE A 174 4.56 15.49 11.17
CA PHE A 174 3.80 14.68 10.21
C PHE A 174 4.46 13.32 9.94
N PHE A 175 5.79 13.28 9.84
CA PHE A 175 6.52 12.03 9.63
C PHE A 175 6.47 11.09 10.85
N TRP A 176 6.36 11.64 12.06
CA TRP A 176 6.26 10.84 13.29
C TRP A 176 4.82 10.38 13.57
N ARG A 177 3.80 11.16 13.17
CA ARG A 177 2.38 10.79 13.31
C ARG A 177 1.99 9.61 12.41
N ASP A 178 2.53 9.54 11.19
CA ASP A 178 2.25 8.44 10.25
C ASP A 178 3.00 7.14 10.60
N LEU A 179 4.04 7.20 11.45
CA LEU A 179 4.83 6.02 11.85
C LEU A 179 4.33 5.32 13.12
N TRP A 180 3.46 5.95 13.92
CA TRP A 180 3.08 5.46 15.26
C TRP A 180 1.57 5.48 15.55
N GLY A 181 0.73 5.44 14.50
CA GLY A 181 -0.68 5.03 14.56
C GLY A 181 -1.43 5.34 15.86
N PHE A 182 -1.49 6.61 16.25
CA PHE A 182 -2.29 7.06 17.38
C PHE A 182 -3.67 7.45 16.83
N ASP A 183 -4.61 6.52 16.92
CA ASP A 183 -6.04 6.78 16.77
C ASP A 183 -6.52 7.63 17.96
N GLU A 184 -7.24 8.70 17.66
CA GLU A 184 -8.24 9.30 18.57
C GLU A 184 -9.61 9.21 17.90
#